data_AF-A0A534Q6C2-F1
#
_entry.id   AF-A0A534Q6C2-F1
#
_cell.length_a   1.000
_cell.length_b   1.000
_cell.length_c   1.000
_cell.angle_alpha   90.00
_cell.angle_beta   90.00
_cell.angle_gamma   90.00
#
_symmetry.space_group_name_H-M   'P 1'
#
loop_
_entity.id
_entity.type
_entity.pdbx_description
1 polymer ?
#
loop_
_entity_poly.entity_id
_entity_poly.type
_entity_poly.pdbx_seq_one_letter_code
_entity_poly.pdbx_strand_id
1 'polypeptide(L)'
;MKSEKRIIFFLFAAACTAPQPPPGAAGPAEAVRDFAEAVHKGDTATAWSLLTSRAQAQADQFAAAARAATDAGPESGRQMLFTSALPGRAVDAKAVSQSGDSAEVQTSEDGGSPRVWHVVREGGRWRIDLDLGH
;
A
#
# COMPACT_ATOMS: atom_id res chain seq x y z
N MET A 1 42.70 -29.87 42.38
CA MET A 1 41.61 -28.94 41.99
C MET A 1 42.20 -27.73 41.28
N LYS A 2 42.06 -27.62 39.96
CA LYS A 2 41.87 -26.33 39.27
C LYS A 2 41.45 -26.62 37.83
N SER A 3 40.15 -26.55 37.56
CA SER A 3 39.58 -26.68 36.22
C SER A 3 39.75 -25.35 35.49
N GLU A 4 40.45 -25.39 34.35
CA GLU A 4 40.68 -24.22 33.51
C GLU A 4 39.43 -23.91 32.67
N LYS A 5 38.95 -22.67 32.83
CA LYS A 5 37.70 -22.12 32.28
C LYS A 5 37.79 -22.00 30.76
N ARG A 6 36.94 -22.74 30.06
CA ARG A 6 36.61 -22.50 28.64
C ARG A 6 35.94 -21.12 28.51
N ILE A 7 36.66 -20.17 27.93
CA ILE A 7 36.11 -18.87 27.51
C ILE A 7 35.41 -19.11 26.18
N ILE A 8 34.08 -19.25 26.22
CA ILE A 8 33.23 -19.23 25.03
C ILE A 8 33.01 -17.76 24.69
N PHE A 9 33.63 -17.32 23.61
CA PHE A 9 33.44 -16.01 23.01
C PHE A 9 32.06 -16.01 22.32
N PHE A 10 31.03 -15.57 23.03
CA PHE A 10 29.70 -15.34 22.46
C PHE A 10 29.78 -14.08 21.57
N LEU A 11 29.97 -14.30 20.27
CA LEU A 11 29.74 -13.30 19.23
C LEU A 11 28.23 -13.00 19.19
N PHE A 12 27.83 -11.97 19.93
CA PHE A 12 26.51 -11.36 19.82
C PHE A 12 26.41 -10.68 18.45
N ALA A 13 25.79 -11.36 17.49
CA ALA A 13 25.35 -10.76 16.24
C ALA A 13 24.23 -9.77 16.57
N ALA A 14 24.59 -8.48 16.69
CA ALA A 14 23.64 -7.39 16.67
C ALA A 14 23.02 -7.35 15.26
N ALA A 15 21.92 -8.07 15.07
CA ALA A 15 21.05 -7.87 13.93
C ALA A 15 20.49 -6.46 14.06
N CYS A 16 21.08 -5.50 13.35
CA CYS A 16 20.46 -4.20 13.11
C CYS A 16 19.14 -4.44 12.39
N THR A 17 18.05 -4.57 13.14
CA THR A 17 16.71 -4.45 12.56
C THR A 17 16.55 -2.97 12.20
N ALA A 18 16.84 -2.64 10.94
CA ALA A 18 16.52 -1.31 10.44
C ALA A 18 15.00 -1.14 10.57
N PRO A 19 14.50 -0.02 11.15
CA PRO A 19 13.06 0.21 11.22
C PRO A 19 12.50 0.13 9.80
N GLN A 20 11.48 -0.72 9.59
CA GLN A 20 10.82 -0.82 8.29
C GLN A 20 10.33 0.59 7.91
N PRO A 21 10.66 1.07 6.70
CA PRO A 21 10.21 2.37 6.25
C PRO A 21 8.68 2.41 6.28
N PRO A 22 8.07 3.57 6.56
CA PRO A 22 6.62 3.68 6.55
C PRO A 22 6.09 3.32 5.15
N PRO A 23 4.86 2.78 5.05
CA PRO A 23 4.27 2.37 3.78
C PRO A 23 4.39 3.47 2.71
N GLY A 24 4.81 3.08 1.51
CA GLY A 24 5.05 3.97 0.38
C GLY A 24 6.32 4.84 0.47
N ALA A 25 7.13 4.75 1.52
CA ALA A 25 8.39 5.51 1.60
C ALA A 25 9.56 4.84 0.87
N ALA A 26 9.51 3.53 0.66
CA ALA A 26 10.60 2.78 0.05
C ALA A 26 10.73 2.98 -1.47
N GLY A 27 9.60 3.09 -2.17
CA GLY A 27 9.59 3.22 -3.63
C GLY A 27 8.18 3.05 -4.22
N PRO A 28 8.01 3.30 -5.53
CA PRO A 28 6.70 3.21 -6.17
C PRO A 28 6.17 1.77 -6.22
N ALA A 29 7.03 0.78 -6.51
CA ALA A 29 6.62 -0.63 -6.54
C ALA A 29 6.31 -1.18 -5.14
N GLU A 30 7.03 -0.71 -4.12
CA GLU A 30 6.75 -0.99 -2.72
C GLU A 30 5.41 -0.39 -2.30
N ALA A 31 5.08 0.85 -2.69
CA ALA A 31 3.79 1.47 -2.37
C ALA A 31 2.59 0.64 -2.89
N VAL A 32 2.70 0.09 -4.10
CA VAL A 32 1.66 -0.77 -4.67
C VAL A 32 1.57 -2.11 -3.93
N ARG A 33 2.70 -2.70 -3.53
CA ARG A 33 2.72 -3.90 -2.69
C ARG A 33 2.13 -3.66 -1.31
N ASP A 34 2.50 -2.57 -0.65
CA ASP A 34 1.98 -2.16 0.65
C ASP A 34 0.47 -1.96 0.58
N PHE A 35 -0.03 -1.37 -0.50
CA PHE A 35 -1.47 -1.21 -0.73
C PHE A 35 -2.18 -2.54 -0.96
N ALA A 36 -1.65 -3.39 -1.84
CA ALA A 36 -2.22 -4.71 -2.10
C ALA A 36 -2.25 -5.57 -0.83
N GLU A 37 -1.20 -5.49 -0.01
CA GLU A 37 -1.12 -6.16 1.28
C GLU A 37 -2.13 -5.60 2.28
N ALA A 38 -2.24 -4.27 2.41
CA ALA A 38 -3.20 -3.63 3.30
C ALA A 38 -4.65 -4.01 2.92
N VAL A 39 -4.95 -4.03 1.62
CA VAL A 39 -6.24 -4.48 1.09
C VAL A 39 -6.48 -5.95 1.42
N HIS A 40 -5.50 -6.83 1.20
CA HIS A 40 -5.59 -8.26 1.52
C HIS A 40 -5.85 -8.51 3.02
N LYS A 41 -5.18 -7.75 3.90
CA LYS A 41 -5.33 -7.84 5.37
C LYS A 41 -6.62 -7.20 5.88
N GLY A 42 -7.38 -6.51 5.03
CA GLY A 42 -8.53 -5.70 5.44
C GLY A 42 -8.14 -4.45 6.24
N ASP A 43 -6.88 -4.03 6.19
CA ASP A 43 -6.39 -2.78 6.79
C ASP A 43 -6.76 -1.59 5.89
N THR A 44 -8.04 -1.26 5.91
CA THR A 44 -8.63 -0.17 5.10
C THR A 44 -8.06 1.20 5.47
N ALA A 45 -7.53 1.38 6.70
CA ALA A 45 -6.92 2.62 7.12
C ALA A 45 -5.56 2.82 6.43
N THR A 46 -4.71 1.80 6.43
CA THR A 46 -3.43 1.82 5.71
C THR A 46 -3.65 1.93 4.20
N ALA A 47 -4.55 1.11 3.64
CA ALA A 47 -4.88 1.14 2.21
C ALA A 47 -5.38 2.54 1.78
N TRP A 48 -6.27 3.16 2.56
CA TRP A 48 -6.73 4.52 2.31
C TRP A 48 -5.59 5.53 2.38
N SER A 49 -4.70 5.43 3.36
CA SER A 49 -3.57 6.37 3.53
C SER A 49 -2.55 6.34 2.38
N LEU A 50 -2.52 5.24 1.63
CA LEU A 50 -1.68 5.05 0.46
C LEU A 50 -2.29 5.62 -0.82
N LEU A 51 -3.54 6.09 -0.79
CA LEU A 51 -4.14 6.80 -1.92
C LEU A 51 -3.71 8.28 -1.95
N THR A 52 -3.59 8.85 -3.14
CA THR A 52 -3.38 10.30 -3.30
C THR A 52 -4.52 11.09 -2.65
N SER A 53 -4.24 12.31 -2.21
CA SER A 53 -5.30 13.19 -1.67
C SER A 53 -6.40 13.46 -2.71
N ARG A 54 -6.06 13.49 -4.00
CA ARG A 54 -7.01 13.57 -5.11
C ARG A 54 -7.96 12.36 -5.12
N ALA A 55 -7.42 11.14 -5.10
CA ALA A 55 -8.21 9.91 -5.15
C ALA A 55 -9.11 9.75 -3.91
N GLN A 56 -8.60 10.11 -2.73
CA GLN A 56 -9.40 10.16 -1.50
C GLN A 56 -10.60 11.10 -1.63
N ALA A 57 -10.35 12.35 -2.08
CA ALA A 57 -11.40 13.34 -2.26
C ALA A 57 -12.45 12.90 -3.30
N GLN A 58 -12.02 12.27 -4.39
CA GLN A 58 -12.93 11.75 -5.42
C GLN A 58 -13.81 10.61 -4.88
N ALA A 59 -13.23 9.68 -4.11
CA ALA A 59 -14.01 8.63 -3.47
C ALA A 59 -15.03 9.20 -2.47
N ASP A 60 -14.66 10.21 -1.69
CA ASP A 60 -15.58 10.88 -0.77
C ASP A 60 -16.72 11.60 -1.50
N GLN A 61 -16.45 12.22 -2.65
CA GLN A 61 -17.49 12.81 -3.51
C GLN A 61 -18.48 11.77 -4.01
N PHE A 62 -18.01 10.60 -4.45
CA PHE A 62 -18.89 9.52 -4.87
C PHE A 62 -19.72 8.95 -3.72
N ALA A 63 -19.13 8.78 -2.53
CA ALA A 63 -19.88 8.35 -1.35
C ALA A 63 -20.98 9.36 -0.99
N ALA A 64 -20.66 10.66 -1.03
CA ALA A 64 -21.63 11.73 -0.81
C ALA A 64 -22.75 11.75 -1.86
N ALA A 65 -22.42 11.50 -3.13
CA ALA A 65 -23.41 11.39 -4.20
C ALA A 65 -24.32 10.17 -4.01
N ALA A 66 -23.77 9.02 -3.63
CA ALA A 66 -24.55 7.81 -3.33
C ALA A 66 -25.50 8.02 -2.14
N ARG A 67 -25.02 8.69 -1.09
CA ARG A 67 -25.82 9.15 0.06
C ARG A 67 -26.94 10.09 -0.33
N ALA A 68 -26.68 11.03 -1.23
CA ALA A 68 -27.71 11.96 -1.71
C ALA A 68 -28.81 11.26 -2.51
N ALA A 69 -28.50 10.13 -3.16
CA ALA A 69 -29.46 9.32 -3.88
C ALA A 69 -30.27 8.37 -2.97
N THR A 70 -29.69 7.94 -1.84
CA THR A 70 -30.33 7.05 -0.86
C THR A 70 -29.73 7.24 0.53
N ASP A 71 -30.58 7.37 1.56
CA ASP A 71 -30.15 7.47 2.96
C ASP A 71 -29.36 6.24 3.45
N ALA A 72 -29.36 5.14 2.68
CA ALA A 72 -28.61 3.91 2.96
C ALA A 72 -27.21 3.85 2.29
N GLY A 73 -26.71 4.95 1.71
CA GLY A 73 -25.39 5.00 1.08
C GLY A 73 -24.21 4.88 2.05
N PRO A 74 -22.96 4.71 1.55
CA PRO A 74 -21.74 4.65 2.37
C PRO A 74 -21.46 5.98 3.10
N GLU A 75 -20.90 5.92 4.30
CA GLU A 75 -20.54 7.08 5.15
C GLU A 75 -19.36 7.88 4.61
N SER A 76 -18.48 7.26 3.83
CA SER A 76 -17.25 7.86 3.32
C SER A 76 -16.78 7.14 2.07
N GLY A 77 -15.89 7.79 1.31
CA GLY A 77 -15.19 7.17 0.19
C GLY A 77 -14.40 5.94 0.62
N ARG A 78 -13.80 5.98 1.82
CA ARG A 78 -13.10 4.81 2.40
C ARG A 78 -14.06 3.64 2.59
N GLN A 79 -15.23 3.87 3.18
CA GLN A 79 -16.23 2.82 3.30
C GLN A 79 -16.66 2.34 1.91
N MET A 80 -16.98 3.25 0.99
CA MET A 80 -17.39 2.90 -0.37
C MET A 80 -16.38 2.01 -1.11
N LEU A 81 -15.08 2.33 -1.03
CA LEU A 81 -14.02 1.57 -1.72
C LEU A 81 -13.71 0.22 -1.07
N PHE A 82 -13.87 0.09 0.24
CA PHE A 82 -13.42 -1.09 0.98
C PHE A 82 -14.54 -1.88 1.68
N THR A 83 -15.82 -1.52 1.49
CA THR A 83 -16.97 -2.26 2.07
C THR A 83 -17.15 -3.64 1.43
N SER A 84 -16.81 -3.77 0.15
CA SER A 84 -16.82 -5.04 -0.56
C SER A 84 -15.42 -5.62 -0.48
N ALA A 85 -15.29 -6.82 0.09
CA ALA A 85 -14.00 -7.50 0.21
C ALA A 85 -13.31 -7.56 -1.17
N LEU A 86 -12.32 -6.69 -1.36
CA LEU A 86 -11.43 -6.78 -2.49
C LEU A 86 -10.62 -8.07 -2.28
N PRO A 87 -10.65 -9.04 -3.22
CA PRO A 87 -9.72 -10.15 -3.17
C PRO A 87 -8.32 -9.59 -3.47
N GLY A 88 -7.65 -9.04 -2.47
CA GLY A 88 -6.22 -8.75 -2.57
C GLY A 88 -5.51 -10.09 -2.60
N ARG A 89 -4.88 -10.46 -3.70
CA ARG A 89 -3.85 -11.50 -3.67
C ARG A 89 -2.48 -10.84 -3.56
N ALA A 90 -1.48 -11.61 -3.18
CA ALA A 90 -0.11 -11.17 -3.32
C ALA A 90 0.15 -10.87 -4.81
N VAL A 91 0.68 -9.68 -5.10
CA VAL A 91 0.98 -9.23 -6.46
C VAL A 91 2.48 -9.07 -6.61
N ASP A 92 3.03 -9.50 -7.74
CA ASP A 92 4.37 -9.09 -8.14
C ASP A 92 4.26 -7.69 -8.72
N ALA A 93 4.99 -6.71 -8.16
CA ALA A 93 4.92 -5.31 -8.58
C ALA A 93 6.27 -4.83 -9.08
N LYS A 94 6.29 -4.26 -10.27
CA LYS A 94 7.49 -3.73 -10.92
C LYS A 94 7.22 -2.34 -11.48
N ALA A 95 8.09 -1.38 -11.16
CA ALA A 95 8.06 -0.07 -11.81
C ALA A 95 8.46 -0.24 -13.30
N VAL A 96 7.57 0.18 -14.20
CA VAL A 96 7.77 0.12 -15.66
C VAL A 96 8.12 1.48 -16.25
N SER A 97 7.77 2.56 -15.54
CA SER A 97 8.17 3.92 -15.86
C SER A 97 8.32 4.73 -14.57
N GLN A 98 9.30 5.63 -14.51
CA GLN A 98 9.43 6.60 -13.42
C GLN A 98 9.94 7.92 -13.98
N SER A 99 9.23 9.00 -13.69
CA SER A 99 9.53 10.36 -14.14
C SER A 99 9.35 11.33 -12.98
N GLY A 100 10.45 11.74 -12.36
CA GLY A 100 10.43 12.65 -11.21
C GLY A 100 9.56 12.12 -10.07
N ASP A 101 8.44 12.81 -9.82
CA ASP A 101 7.47 12.50 -8.77
C ASP A 101 6.30 11.62 -9.24
N SER A 102 6.32 11.07 -10.46
CA SER A 102 5.34 10.09 -10.93
C SER A 102 6.01 8.79 -11.39
N ALA A 103 5.28 7.69 -11.27
CA ALA A 103 5.71 6.37 -11.69
C ALA A 103 4.51 5.54 -12.15
N GLU A 104 4.77 4.64 -13.09
CA GLU A 104 3.85 3.59 -13.48
C GLU A 104 4.39 2.27 -12.97
N VAL A 105 3.56 1.53 -12.24
CA VAL A 105 3.90 0.24 -11.66
C VAL A 105 2.99 -0.81 -12.27
N GLN A 106 3.57 -1.80 -12.92
CA GLN A 106 2.84 -2.95 -13.40
C GLN A 106 2.79 -4.01 -12.31
N THR A 107 1.60 -4.51 -12.01
CA THR A 107 1.40 -5.69 -11.20
C THR A 107 0.97 -6.87 -12.05
N SER A 108 1.53 -8.04 -11.78
CA SER A 108 1.04 -9.31 -12.33
C SER A 108 0.53 -10.19 -11.20
N GLU A 109 -0.64 -10.79 -11.42
CA GLU A 109 -1.19 -11.87 -10.61
C GLU A 109 -0.98 -13.19 -11.36
N ASP A 110 -0.72 -14.28 -10.64
CA ASP A 110 -0.64 -15.61 -11.24
C ASP A 110 -1.96 -15.96 -11.95
N GLY A 111 -1.93 -16.02 -13.29
CA GLY A 111 -3.10 -16.28 -14.14
C GLY A 111 -3.98 -15.05 -14.44
N GLY A 112 -3.60 -13.86 -13.97
CA GLY A 112 -4.30 -12.60 -14.25
C GLY A 112 -3.66 -11.79 -15.38
N SER A 113 -4.43 -10.86 -15.96
CA SER A 113 -3.85 -9.84 -16.86
C SER A 113 -3.03 -8.85 -16.04
N PRO A 114 -1.86 -8.39 -16.54
CA PRO A 114 -1.10 -7.39 -15.84
C PRO A 114 -1.89 -6.08 -15.72
N ARG A 115 -1.88 -5.47 -14.54
CA ARG A 115 -2.52 -4.19 -14.27
C ARG A 115 -1.46 -3.11 -14.09
N VAL A 116 -1.64 -1.97 -14.72
CA VAL A 116 -0.77 -0.79 -14.53
C VAL A 116 -1.43 0.13 -13.51
N TRP A 117 -0.63 0.56 -12.54
CA TRP A 117 -0.99 1.50 -11.49
C TRP A 117 -0.21 2.79 -11.68
N HIS A 118 -0.89 3.92 -11.59
CA HIS A 118 -0.26 5.22 -11.52
C HIS A 118 0.06 5.54 -10.05
N VAL A 119 1.29 5.95 -9.78
CA VAL A 119 1.79 6.23 -8.44
C VAL A 119 2.48 7.59 -8.46
N VAL A 120 2.16 8.44 -7.49
CA VAL A 120 2.67 9.81 -7.39
C VAL A 120 3.29 10.03 -6.02
N ARG A 121 4.37 10.81 -5.98
CA ARG A 121 5.05 11.17 -4.74
C ARG A 121 4.38 12.40 -4.12
N GLU A 122 3.73 12.21 -2.98
CA GLU A 122 3.10 13.27 -2.19
C GLU A 122 3.66 13.27 -0.76
N GLY A 123 4.13 14.42 -0.29
CA GLY A 123 4.65 14.54 1.08
C GLY A 123 5.83 13.60 1.39
N GLY A 124 6.65 13.29 0.38
CA GLY A 124 7.79 12.38 0.49
C GLY A 124 7.44 10.89 0.48
N ARG A 125 6.17 10.53 0.24
CA ARG A 125 5.71 9.14 0.13
C ARG A 125 5.09 8.90 -1.24
N TRP A 126 5.31 7.72 -1.79
CA TRP A 126 4.63 7.25 -2.99
C TRP A 126 3.20 6.82 -2.62
N ARG A 127 2.24 7.33 -3.37
CA ARG A 127 0.82 7.10 -3.19
C ARG A 127 0.17 6.74 -4.52
N ILE A 128 -0.83 5.87 -4.47
CA ILE A 128 -1.53 5.39 -5.65
C ILE A 128 -2.55 6.43 -6.08
N ASP A 129 -2.44 6.85 -7.32
CA ASP A 129 -3.42 7.69 -7.98
C ASP A 129 -4.45 6.77 -8.65
N LEU A 130 -5.56 6.55 -7.97
CA LEU A 130 -6.69 5.81 -8.54
C LEU A 130 -7.49 6.77 -9.43
N ASP A 131 -7.64 6.40 -10.69
CA ASP A 131 -8.68 6.96 -11.52
C ASP A 131 -9.99 6.24 -11.21
N LEU A 132 -10.89 6.92 -10.50
CA LEU A 132 -12.21 6.40 -10.12
C LEU A 132 -13.31 6.85 -11.10
N GLY A 133 -12.97 7.45 -12.24
CA GLY A 133 -13.87 8.21 -13.10
C GLY A 133 -14.15 7.62 -14.47
N HIS A 134 -14.23 6.29 -14.60
CA HIS A 134 -14.52 5.62 -15.87
C HIS A 134 -15.76 4.74 -15.87
#